data_AF-A0A7C4YDH7-F1
#
_entry.id   AF-A0A7C4YDH7-F1
#
_cell.length_a   1.000
_cell.length_b   1.000
_cell.length_c   1.000
_cell.angle_alpha   90.00
_cell.angle_beta   90.00
_cell.angle_gamma   90.00
#
_symmetry.space_group_name_H-M   'P 1'
#
loop_
_entity.id
_entity.type
_entity.pdbx_description
1 polymer ?
#
loop_
_entity_poly.entity_id
_entity_poly.type
_entity_poly.pdbx_seq_one_letter_code
_entity_poly.pdbx_strand_id
1 'polypeptide(L)' 'MFFKKKAKFKVGDIVYHRNTFEKGKILRQDALDSKKWVVEWRSSIGTHSEDELMSHDEFVSAEIDKKTKI' A
#
# COMPACT_ATOMS: atom_id res chain seq x y z
N MET A 1 5.38 -28.72 -2.58
CA MET A 1 5.98 -27.40 -2.28
C MET A 1 4.88 -26.35 -2.29
N PHE A 2 4.47 -25.84 -1.14
CA PHE A 2 3.54 -24.70 -1.09
C PHE A 2 4.36 -23.42 -1.19
N PHE A 3 4.52 -22.90 -2.41
CA PHE A 3 4.98 -21.53 -2.61
C PHE A 3 3.87 -20.60 -2.09
N LYS A 4 3.89 -20.32 -0.78
CA LYS A 4 3.10 -19.24 -0.20
C LYS A 4 3.47 -17.99 -0.98
N LYS A 5 2.55 -17.48 -1.81
CA LYS A 5 2.64 -16.15 -2.40
C LYS A 5 3.02 -15.20 -1.28
N LYS A 6 4.22 -14.63 -1.34
CA LYS A 6 4.64 -13.61 -0.39
C LYS A 6 3.62 -12.48 -0.51
N ALA A 7 2.97 -12.14 0.60
CA ALA A 7 2.13 -10.95 0.64
C ALA A 7 2.95 -9.76 0.15
N LYS A 8 2.37 -8.91 -0.71
CA LYS A 8 3.07 -7.77 -1.31
C LYS A 8 3.54 -6.79 -0.23
N PHE A 9 2.82 -6.76 0.89
CA PHE A 9 3.10 -5.91 2.04
C PHE A 9 3.15 -6.67 3.36
N LYS A 10 3.79 -6.08 4.36
CA LYS A 10 3.89 -6.57 5.73
C LYS A 10 3.43 -5.52 6.74
N VAL A 11 3.08 -5.98 7.93
CA VAL A 11 2.81 -5.11 9.07
C VAL A 11 4.05 -4.27 9.39
N GLY A 12 3.85 -2.95 9.51
CA GLY A 12 4.91 -1.97 9.71
C GLY A 12 5.45 -1.35 8.42
N ASP A 13 5.12 -1.91 7.25
CA ASP A 13 5.52 -1.33 5.96
C ASP A 13 4.83 0.02 5.74
N ILE A 14 5.57 0.92 5.09
CA ILE A 14 5.06 2.21 4.63
C ILE A 14 4.49 2.02 3.23
N VAL A 15 3.23 2.39 3.08
CA VAL A 15 2.49 2.33 1.82
C VAL A 15 1.97 3.70 1.46
N TYR A 16 1.66 3.88 0.18
CA TYR A 16 1.12 5.12 -0.35
C TYR A 16 -0.24 4.86 -0.97
N HIS A 17 -1.19 5.76 -0.73
CA HIS A 17 -2.50 5.65 -1.36
C HIS A 17 -2.38 5.99 -2.86
N ARG A 18 -2.85 5.10 -3.74
CA ARG A 18 -2.68 5.28 -5.20
C ARG A 18 -3.33 6.55 -5.75
N ASN A 19 -4.43 7.00 -5.15
CA ASN A 19 -5.21 8.15 -5.62
C ASN A 19 -4.75 9.48 -5.00
N THR A 20 -4.47 9.48 -3.69
CA THR A 20 -4.15 10.71 -2.93
C THR A 20 -2.67 10.87 -2.67
N PHE A 21 -1.86 9.84 -2.95
CA PHE A 21 -0.43 9.77 -2.64
C PHE A 21 -0.11 9.99 -1.16
N GLU A 22 -1.13 9.84 -0.30
CA GLU A 22 -0.94 9.93 1.14
C GLU A 22 -0.05 8.79 1.62
N LYS A 23 0.83 9.12 2.56
CA LYS A 23 1.70 8.17 3.22
C LYS A 23 0.94 7.52 4.38
N GLY A 24 0.89 6.20 4.38
CA GLY A 24 0.29 5.40 5.43
C GLY A 24 1.24 4.33 5.92
N LYS A 25 0.92 3.77 7.09
CA LYS A 25 1.64 2.67 7.70
C LYS A 25 0.70 1.50 7.92
N ILE A 26 1.09 0.31 7.49
CA ILE A 26 0.29 -0.89 7.75
C ILE A 26 0.37 -1.24 9.23
N LEU A 27 -0.78 -1.28 9.90
CA LEU A 27 -0.88 -1.68 11.30
C LEU A 27 -1.11 -3.18 11.43
N ARG A 28 -1.98 -3.75 10.59
CA ARG A 28 -2.33 -5.17 10.62
C ARG A 28 -3.06 -5.59 9.34
N GLN A 29 -3.09 -6.89 9.10
CA GLN A 29 -4.00 -7.47 8.11
C GLN A 29 -5.42 -7.50 8.69
N ASP A 30 -6.42 -7.30 7.84
CA ASP A 30 -7.81 -7.40 8.26
C ASP A 30 -8.13 -8.84 8.69
N ALA A 31 -8.91 -8.98 9.77
CA ALA A 31 -9.21 -10.29 10.36
C ALA A 31 -10.26 -11.07 9.55
N LEU A 32 -11.09 -10.36 8.78
CA LEU A 32 -12.17 -10.95 7.97
C LEU A 32 -11.71 -11.18 6.53
N ASP A 33 -10.83 -10.31 6.02
CA ASP A 33 -10.36 -10.39 4.64
C ASP A 33 -8.83 -10.31 4.55
N SER A 34 -8.18 -11.45 4.32
CA SER A 34 -6.71 -11.51 4.18
C SER A 34 -6.17 -10.76 2.96
N LYS A 35 -7.01 -10.18 2.10
CA LYS A 35 -6.56 -9.30 1.00
C LYS A 35 -6.61 -7.82 1.37
N LYS A 36 -7.13 -7.48 2.55
CA LYS A 36 -7.25 -6.13 3.06
C LYS A 36 -6.26 -5.87 4.19
N TRP A 37 -5.77 -4.63 4.21
CA TRP A 37 -4.79 -4.16 5.16
C TRP A 37 -5.35 -2.93 5.88
N VAL A 38 -5.20 -2.92 7.20
CA VAL A 38 -5.51 -1.75 8.02
C VAL A 38 -4.31 -0.83 7.97
N VAL A 39 -4.50 0.33 7.38
CA VAL A 39 -3.47 1.35 7.20
C VAL A 39 -3.80 2.55 8.06
N GLU A 40 -2.82 2.99 8.83
CA GLU A 40 -2.85 4.26 9.53
C GLU A 40 -2.33 5.34 8.59
N TRP A 41 -3.22 6.23 8.19
CA TRP A 41 -2.90 7.49 7.54
C TRP A 41 -2.68 8.56 8.61
N ARG A 42 -2.02 9.66 8.22
CA ARG A 42 -1.63 10.74 9.15
C ARG A 42 -2.80 11.31 9.96
N SER A 43 -4.01 11.26 9.40
CA SER A 43 -5.23 11.82 10.02
C SER A 43 -6.32 10.79 10.32
N SER A 44 -6.18 9.54 9.85
CA SER A 44 -7.27 8.56 9.88
C SER A 44 -6.74 7.13 9.78
N ILE A 45 -7.40 6.17 10.42
CA ILE A 45 -7.14 4.73 10.22
C ILE A 45 -8.20 4.18 9.28
N GLY A 46 -7.80 3.53 8.19
CA GLY A 46 -8.70 2.99 7.18
C GLY A 46 -8.27 1.60 6.72
N THR A 47 -9.24 0.76 6.36
CA THR A 47 -8.96 -0.55 5.77
C THR A 47 -8.95 -0.42 4.26
N HIS A 48 -7.84 -0.76 3.63
CA HIS A 48 -7.63 -0.65 2.18
C HIS A 48 -7.19 -1.98 1.58
N SER A 49 -7.56 -2.21 0.32
CA SER A 49 -7.15 -3.40 -0.42
C SER A 49 -5.73 -3.24 -0.96
N GLU A 50 -5.05 -4.36 -1.23
CA GLU A 50 -3.69 -4.34 -1.81
C GLU A 50 -3.61 -3.52 -3.11
N ASP A 51 -4.66 -3.52 -3.94
CA ASP A 51 -4.75 -2.75 -5.20
C ASP A 51 -4.82 -1.23 -5.02
N GLU A 52 -5.30 -0.77 -3.87
CA GLU A 52 -5.41 0.66 -3.53
C GLU A 52 -4.10 1.22 -2.95
N LEU A 53 -3.20 0.32 -2.56
CA LEU A 53 -1.93 0.62 -1.93
C LEU A 53 -0.79 0.46 -2.93
N MET A 54 0.08 1.45 -2.97
CA MET A 54 1.32 1.43 -3.74
C MET A 54 2.51 1.29 -2.81
N SER A 55 3.47 0.46 -3.24
CA SER A 55 4.81 0.46 -2.65
C SER A 55 5.52 1.80 -2.93
N HIS A 56 6.54 2.12 -2.14
CA HIS A 56 7.39 3.28 -2.40
C HIS A 56 7.98 3.26 -3.83
N ASP A 57 8.37 2.09 -4.33
CA ASP A 57 8.92 1.93 -5.68
C ASP A 57 7.89 2.25 -6.80
N GLU A 58 6.62 1.85 -6.58
CA GLU A 58 5.52 2.18 -7.48
C GLU A 58 5.16 3.67 -7.42
N PHE A 59 5.25 4.28 -6.24
CA PHE A 59 5.06 5.71 -6.05
C PHE A 59 6.11 6.53 -6.80
N VAL A 60 7.40 6.22 -6.60
CA VAL A 60 8.52 6.90 -7.27
C VAL A 60 8.42 6.72 -8.79
N SER A 61 8.10 5.52 -9.26
CA SER A 61 7.90 5.25 -10.69
C SER A 61 6.74 6.08 -11.27
N ALA A 62 5.63 6.22 -10.54
CA ALA A 62 4.49 7.04 -10.96
C ALA A 62 4.80 8.55 -10.96
N GLU A 63 5.63 9.03 -10.03
CA GLU A 63 6.10 10.42 -10.03
C GLU A 63 7.06 10.71 -11.19
N ILE A 64 7.94 9.76 -11.52
CA ILE A 64 8.87 9.87 -12.66
C ILE A 64 8.08 9.89 -13.98
N ASP A 65 7.11 8.99 -14.16
CA ASP A 65 6.27 8.96 -15.37
C ASP A 65 5.52 10.28 -15.61
N LYS A 66 4.98 10.89 -14.54
CA LYS A 66 4.39 12.25 -14.62
C LYS A 66 5.38 13.30 -15.11
N LYS A 67 6.67 13.15 -14.79
CA LYS A 67 7.72 14.12 -15.12
C LYS A 67 8.32 13.91 -16.51
N THR A 68 8.25 12.70 -17.07
CA THR A 68 8.85 12.35 -18.38
C THR A 68 7.91 12.61 -19.57
N LYS A 69 6.67 13.07 -19.32
CA LYS A 69 5.73 13.50 -20.36
C LYS A 69 5.87 14.98 -20.75
N ILE A 70 7.13 15.43 -20.94
CA ILE A 70 7.47 16.77 -21.46
C ILE A 70 8.12 16.61 -22.82
#